data_AF-A0A7S9WYM3-F1
#
_entry.id   AF-A0A7S9WYM3-F1
#
_cell.length_a   1.000
_cell.length_b   1.000
_cell.length_c   1.000
_cell.angle_alpha   90.00
_cell.angle_beta   90.00
_cell.angle_gamma   90.00
#
_symmetry.space_group_name_H-M   'P 1'
#
loop_
_entity.id
_entity.type
_entity.pdbx_description
1 polymer ?
#
loop_
_entity_poly.entity_id
_entity_poly.type
_entity_poly.pdbx_seq_one_letter_code
_entity_poly.pdbx_strand_id
1 'polypeptide(L)'
;MPKTAQQRKDESIKILKKEGVAVLESLPLRYENSEVMPRDIDEIVRRAVCSFTAIMCACTIRDEGSLGEENMAWAKSFLGEAYDGLSVKEKEVVEDRADMDTAVNMGWKYESLWILLWALGIAEDIGQMDKICDCEFVMNVFREGGLKSRSKLRSMDEILSKLDLVYRYHWACVNARVNGTKAAGLDEEVVMERRAGLEWLCCKGQENDDLSAEFNCWDYPDLNT
;
A
#
# COMPACT_ATOMS: atom_id res chain seq x y z
N MET A 1 -19.80 3.35 18.21
CA MET A 1 -20.47 3.06 16.92
C MET A 1 -19.47 3.39 15.82
N PRO A 2 -19.39 2.58 14.75
CA PRO A 2 -18.54 2.90 13.60
C PRO A 2 -18.97 4.23 12.96
N LYS A 3 -18.03 4.98 12.40
CA LYS A 3 -18.32 6.20 11.66
C LYS A 3 -19.01 5.87 10.34
N THR A 4 -19.87 6.77 9.86
CA THR A 4 -20.38 6.71 8.48
C THR A 4 -19.32 7.22 7.50
N ALA A 5 -19.49 6.93 6.21
CA ALA A 5 -18.60 7.43 5.18
C ALA A 5 -18.62 8.98 5.11
N GLN A 6 -19.79 9.58 5.33
CA GLN A 6 -19.91 11.04 5.41
C GLN A 6 -19.16 11.63 6.60
N GLN A 7 -19.22 11.00 7.78
CA GLN A 7 -18.47 11.47 8.95
C GLN A 7 -16.96 11.41 8.73
N ARG A 8 -16.45 10.33 8.10
CA ARG A 8 -15.03 10.24 7.71
C ARG A 8 -14.63 11.37 6.78
N LYS A 9 -15.43 11.63 5.73
CA LYS A 9 -15.21 12.75 4.81
C LYS A 9 -15.13 14.09 5.53
N ASP A 10 -16.08 14.38 6.41
CA ASP A 10 -16.12 15.65 7.15
C ASP A 10 -14.89 15.85 8.04
N GLU A 11 -14.39 14.77 8.65
CA GLU A 11 -13.14 14.77 9.43
C GLU A 11 -11.91 14.98 8.54
N SER A 12 -11.78 14.23 7.45
CA SER A 12 -10.68 14.36 6.50
C SER A 12 -10.61 15.78 5.93
N ILE A 13 -11.74 16.37 5.52
CA ILE A 13 -11.78 17.73 4.98
C ILE A 13 -11.29 18.78 5.99
N LYS A 14 -11.58 18.59 7.28
CA LYS A 14 -11.05 19.48 8.34
C LYS A 14 -9.53 19.36 8.44
N ILE A 15 -8.98 18.14 8.32
CA ILE A 15 -7.54 17.89 8.32
C ILE A 15 -6.89 18.59 7.11
N LEU A 16 -7.38 18.33 5.89
CA LEU A 16 -6.84 18.94 4.67
C LEU A 16 -6.84 20.47 4.74
N LYS A 17 -7.95 21.08 5.18
CA LYS A 17 -8.05 22.56 5.34
C LYS A 17 -7.03 23.10 6.34
N LYS A 18 -6.81 22.39 7.45
CA LYS A 18 -5.82 22.77 8.47
C LYS A 18 -4.40 22.71 7.92
N GLU A 19 -4.11 21.78 7.02
CA GLU A 19 -2.81 21.58 6.39
C GLU A 19 -2.60 22.46 5.14
N GLY A 20 -3.62 23.19 4.70
CA GLY A 20 -3.55 24.01 3.49
C GLY A 20 -3.61 23.20 2.19
N VAL A 21 -4.07 21.94 2.27
CA VAL A 21 -4.26 21.07 1.11
C VAL A 21 -5.58 21.40 0.41
N ALA A 22 -5.57 21.38 -0.93
CA ALA A 22 -6.76 21.60 -1.74
C ALA A 22 -7.86 20.57 -1.42
N VAL A 23 -9.12 21.01 -1.41
CA VAL A 23 -10.28 20.17 -1.10
C VAL A 23 -11.29 20.22 -2.25
N LEU A 24 -11.82 19.05 -2.61
CA LEU A 24 -13.01 18.92 -3.44
C LEU A 24 -14.18 18.37 -2.61
N GLU A 25 -15.09 19.26 -2.23
CA GLU A 25 -16.29 18.90 -1.44
C GLU A 25 -17.19 17.91 -2.19
N SER A 26 -17.16 17.87 -3.52
CA SER A 26 -17.94 16.93 -4.33
C SER A 26 -17.24 15.59 -4.57
N LEU A 27 -16.02 15.37 -4.04
CA LEU A 27 -15.33 14.09 -4.20
C LEU A 27 -16.17 12.98 -3.57
N PRO A 28 -16.40 11.84 -4.27
CA PRO A 28 -17.25 10.76 -3.79
C PRO A 28 -16.87 10.25 -2.40
N LEU A 29 -17.85 9.62 -1.75
CA LEU A 29 -17.61 8.81 -0.56
C LEU A 29 -16.91 7.51 -0.98
N ARG A 30 -16.05 6.95 -0.12
CA ARG A 30 -15.41 5.65 -0.35
C ARG A 30 -16.34 4.51 0.05
N TYR A 31 -16.18 3.97 1.25
CA TYR A 31 -16.94 2.82 1.73
C TYR A 31 -17.63 3.12 3.04
N GLU A 32 -18.82 2.56 3.22
CA GLU A 32 -19.42 2.32 4.53
C GLU A 32 -18.80 1.09 5.21
N ASN A 33 -18.84 1.04 6.54
CA ASN A 33 -18.33 -0.11 7.29
C ASN A 33 -19.04 -1.43 6.88
N SER A 34 -20.31 -1.37 6.48
CA SER A 34 -21.10 -2.53 6.05
C SER A 34 -20.78 -3.04 4.64
N GLU A 35 -20.07 -2.24 3.83
CA GLU A 35 -19.72 -2.59 2.45
C GLU A 35 -18.39 -3.34 2.36
N VAL A 36 -17.60 -3.32 3.43
CA VAL A 36 -16.24 -3.89 3.45
C VAL A 36 -16.21 -5.18 4.24
N MET A 37 -15.75 -6.24 3.59
CA MET A 37 -15.37 -7.48 4.26
C MET A 37 -13.94 -7.36 4.80
N PRO A 38 -13.71 -7.49 6.11
CA PRO A 38 -12.34 -7.45 6.65
C PRO A 38 -11.49 -8.63 6.16
N ARG A 39 -10.23 -8.33 5.84
CA ARG A 39 -9.20 -9.36 5.69
C ARG A 39 -8.79 -9.89 7.05
N ASP A 40 -8.51 -11.18 7.13
CA ASP A 40 -7.94 -11.78 8.32
C ASP A 40 -6.43 -11.52 8.42
N ILE A 41 -5.87 -11.82 9.60
CA ILE A 41 -4.46 -11.59 9.89
C ILE A 41 -3.53 -12.43 8.99
N ASP A 42 -3.95 -13.62 8.59
CA ASP A 42 -3.14 -14.52 7.76
C ASP A 42 -3.04 -14.00 6.33
N GLU A 43 -4.12 -13.46 5.78
CA GLU A 43 -4.14 -12.80 4.48
C GLU A 43 -3.19 -11.59 4.45
N ILE A 44 -3.26 -10.72 5.47
CA ILE A 44 -2.44 -9.50 5.54
C ILE A 44 -0.96 -9.85 5.73
N VAL A 45 -0.65 -10.82 6.60
CA VAL A 45 0.72 -11.31 6.80
C VAL A 45 1.29 -11.92 5.51
N ARG A 46 0.51 -12.75 4.81
CA ARG A 46 0.92 -13.33 3.53
C ARG A 46 1.25 -12.25 2.50
N ARG A 47 0.40 -11.22 2.38
CA ARG A 47 0.64 -10.10 1.47
C ARG A 47 1.88 -9.31 1.85
N ALA A 48 2.10 -9.04 3.14
CA ALA A 48 3.29 -8.36 3.62
C ALA A 48 4.58 -9.12 3.28
N VAL A 49 4.59 -10.46 3.43
CA VAL A 49 5.73 -11.32 3.06
C VAL A 49 5.99 -11.28 1.55
N CYS A 50 4.94 -11.38 0.75
CA CYS A 50 5.07 -11.31 -0.71
C CYS A 50 5.65 -9.97 -1.17
N SER A 51 5.05 -8.87 -0.70
CA SER A 51 5.48 -7.52 -1.03
C SER A 51 6.91 -7.26 -0.60
N PHE A 52 7.28 -7.62 0.64
CA PHE A 52 8.66 -7.50 1.11
C PHE A 52 9.65 -8.25 0.21
N THR A 53 9.33 -9.50 -0.15
CA THR A 53 10.22 -10.30 -1.00
C THR A 53 10.40 -9.66 -2.38
N ALA A 54 9.30 -9.23 -3.00
CA ALA A 54 9.32 -8.57 -4.29
C ALA A 54 10.11 -7.25 -4.25
N ILE A 55 9.95 -6.45 -3.19
CA ILE A 55 10.71 -5.21 -2.98
C ILE A 55 12.22 -5.50 -2.87
N MET A 56 12.62 -6.53 -2.10
CA MET A 56 14.04 -6.90 -1.97
C MET A 56 14.62 -7.30 -3.32
N CYS A 57 13.89 -8.13 -4.06
CA CYS A 57 14.27 -8.54 -5.41
C CYS A 57 14.38 -7.32 -6.35
N ALA A 58 13.41 -6.41 -6.31
CA ALA A 58 13.40 -5.20 -7.12
C ALA A 58 14.61 -4.29 -6.84
N CYS A 59 14.97 -4.11 -5.57
CA CYS A 59 16.16 -3.34 -5.19
C CYS A 59 17.43 -3.98 -5.76
N THR A 60 17.56 -5.30 -5.68
CA THR A 60 18.69 -6.02 -6.28
C THR A 60 18.75 -5.85 -7.79
N ILE A 61 17.63 -6.03 -8.51
CA ILE A 61 17.59 -5.80 -9.96
C ILE A 61 17.99 -4.35 -10.29
N ARG A 62 17.53 -3.38 -9.50
CA ARG A 62 17.87 -1.97 -9.73
C ARG A 62 19.35 -1.68 -9.52
N ASP A 63 19.93 -2.24 -8.48
CA ASP A 63 21.28 -1.90 -8.06
C ASP A 63 22.34 -2.73 -8.84
N GLU A 64 21.98 -3.95 -9.28
CA GLU A 64 22.89 -4.93 -9.88
C GLU A 64 22.53 -5.32 -11.33
N GLY A 65 21.34 -4.98 -11.80
CA GLY A 65 20.84 -5.27 -13.16
C GLY A 65 20.14 -6.61 -13.34
N SER A 66 20.23 -7.52 -12.35
CA SER A 66 19.56 -8.82 -12.33
C SER A 66 19.57 -9.40 -10.92
N LEU A 67 18.70 -10.37 -10.60
CA LEU A 67 18.74 -11.11 -9.34
C LEU A 67 19.89 -12.11 -9.27
N GLY A 68 20.07 -12.91 -10.32
CA GLY A 68 20.92 -14.10 -10.28
C GLY A 68 20.33 -15.26 -9.46
N GLU A 69 20.94 -16.45 -9.59
CA GLU A 69 20.40 -17.71 -9.07
C GLU A 69 20.26 -17.74 -7.54
N GLU A 70 21.23 -17.17 -6.81
CA GLU A 70 21.24 -17.17 -5.35
C GLU A 70 20.09 -16.35 -4.75
N ASN A 71 19.84 -15.14 -5.29
CA ASN A 71 18.75 -14.28 -4.82
C ASN A 71 17.38 -14.85 -5.20
N MET A 72 17.23 -15.45 -6.38
CA MET A 72 16.01 -16.18 -6.74
C MET A 72 15.74 -17.37 -5.80
N ALA A 73 16.78 -18.13 -5.45
CA ALA A 73 16.65 -19.25 -4.52
C ALA A 73 16.26 -18.77 -3.11
N TRP A 74 16.87 -17.67 -2.64
CA TRP A 74 16.49 -17.01 -1.41
C TRP A 74 15.01 -16.56 -1.44
N ALA A 75 14.58 -15.87 -2.50
CA ALA A 75 13.22 -15.35 -2.63
C ALA A 75 12.18 -16.48 -2.56
N LYS A 76 12.41 -17.56 -3.31
CA LYS A 76 11.54 -18.76 -3.27
C LYS A 76 11.49 -19.39 -1.88
N SER A 77 12.64 -19.51 -1.21
CA SER A 77 12.71 -20.06 0.14
C SER A 77 12.02 -19.18 1.17
N PHE A 78 12.14 -17.85 1.05
CA PHE A 78 11.54 -16.89 1.96
C PHE A 78 10.02 -16.83 1.81
N LEU A 79 9.52 -16.91 0.57
CA LEU A 79 8.09 -16.94 0.26
C LEU A 79 7.42 -18.22 0.77
N GLY A 80 8.01 -19.39 0.52
CA GLY A 80 7.37 -20.67 0.82
C GLY A 80 5.95 -20.75 0.24
N GLU A 81 4.96 -21.06 1.09
CA GLU A 81 3.55 -21.13 0.70
C GLU A 81 2.93 -19.78 0.29
N ALA A 82 3.59 -18.66 0.59
CA ALA A 82 3.10 -17.34 0.19
C ALA A 82 3.26 -17.07 -1.31
N TYR A 83 4.06 -17.87 -2.03
CA TYR A 83 4.37 -17.68 -3.46
C TYR A 83 3.13 -17.50 -4.34
N ASP A 84 2.09 -18.31 -4.11
CA ASP A 84 0.85 -18.25 -4.89
C ASP A 84 0.07 -16.95 -4.68
N GLY A 85 0.38 -16.24 -3.59
CA GLY A 85 -0.18 -14.94 -3.30
C GLY A 85 0.48 -13.78 -4.05
N LEU A 86 1.62 -13.95 -4.72
CA LEU A 86 2.30 -12.86 -5.46
C LEU A 86 1.40 -12.28 -6.56
N SER A 87 1.43 -10.95 -6.71
CA SER A 87 0.82 -10.29 -7.86
C SER A 87 1.56 -10.60 -9.17
N VAL A 88 0.94 -10.28 -10.31
CA VAL A 88 1.60 -10.43 -11.62
C VAL A 88 2.94 -9.70 -11.65
N LYS A 89 2.97 -8.46 -11.17
CA LYS A 89 4.19 -7.64 -11.14
C LYS A 89 5.21 -8.12 -10.11
N GLU A 90 4.76 -8.57 -8.95
CA GLU A 90 5.64 -9.16 -7.95
C GLU A 90 6.32 -10.45 -8.47
N LYS A 91 5.59 -11.28 -9.23
CA LYS A 91 6.15 -12.48 -9.88
C LYS A 91 7.21 -12.13 -10.92
N GLU A 92 6.98 -11.12 -11.75
CA GLU A 92 7.97 -10.67 -12.74
C GLU A 92 9.31 -10.36 -12.08
N VAL A 93 9.28 -9.67 -10.93
CA VAL A 93 10.48 -9.31 -10.19
C VAL A 93 11.11 -10.54 -9.53
N VAL A 94 10.34 -11.35 -8.79
CA VAL A 94 10.85 -12.53 -8.06
C VAL A 94 11.45 -13.59 -8.99
N GLU A 95 10.98 -13.67 -10.23
CA GLU A 95 11.45 -14.61 -11.25
C GLU A 95 12.55 -14.04 -12.16
N ASP A 96 13.10 -12.85 -11.84
CA ASP A 96 14.15 -12.17 -12.63
C ASP A 96 13.73 -11.90 -14.09
N ARG A 97 12.45 -11.57 -14.29
CA ARG A 97 11.84 -11.24 -15.59
C ARG A 97 11.48 -9.76 -15.74
N ALA A 98 11.58 -8.99 -14.66
CA ALA A 98 11.26 -7.57 -14.64
C ALA A 98 12.32 -6.74 -15.37
N ASP A 99 11.89 -5.68 -16.05
CA ASP A 99 12.76 -4.63 -16.55
C ASP A 99 13.08 -3.60 -15.46
N MET A 100 13.96 -2.65 -15.81
CA MET A 100 14.39 -1.57 -14.91
C MET A 100 13.20 -0.74 -14.41
N ASP A 101 12.28 -0.36 -15.28
CA ASP A 101 11.12 0.46 -14.89
C ASP A 101 10.20 -0.30 -13.92
N THR A 102 9.96 -1.59 -14.16
CA THR A 102 9.20 -2.46 -13.25
C THR A 102 9.90 -2.61 -11.90
N ALA A 103 11.23 -2.76 -11.88
CA ALA A 103 12.01 -2.83 -10.65
C ALA A 103 11.95 -1.51 -9.85
N VAL A 104 12.06 -0.34 -10.52
CA VAL A 104 11.91 0.96 -9.85
C VAL A 104 10.51 1.10 -9.25
N ASN A 105 9.47 0.80 -10.03
CA ASN A 105 8.08 0.89 -9.57
C ASN A 105 7.79 -0.07 -8.41
N MET A 106 8.34 -1.29 -8.44
CA MET A 106 8.19 -2.24 -7.35
C MET A 106 8.87 -1.75 -6.05
N GLY A 107 9.96 -0.97 -6.17
CA GLY A 107 10.59 -0.34 -5.00
C GLY A 107 9.66 0.58 -4.22
N TRP A 108 8.74 1.27 -4.91
CA TRP A 108 7.75 2.14 -4.26
C TRP A 108 6.72 1.37 -3.41
N LYS A 109 6.57 0.05 -3.60
CA LYS A 109 5.71 -0.80 -2.75
C LYS A 109 6.16 -0.87 -1.29
N TYR A 110 7.34 -0.34 -0.94
CA TYR A 110 7.69 -0.06 0.46
C TYR A 110 6.58 0.72 1.18
N GLU A 111 5.95 1.69 0.51
CA GLU A 111 4.88 2.49 1.09
C GLU A 111 3.57 1.71 1.26
N SER A 112 3.22 0.83 0.33
CA SER A 112 2.08 -0.09 0.50
C SER A 112 2.33 -1.10 1.62
N LEU A 113 3.54 -1.64 1.69
CA LEU A 113 3.97 -2.54 2.76
C LEU A 113 3.92 -1.84 4.13
N TRP A 114 4.35 -0.59 4.21
CA TRP A 114 4.25 0.22 5.43
C TRP A 114 2.82 0.28 5.96
N ILE A 115 1.84 0.47 5.06
CA ILE A 115 0.42 0.44 5.43
C ILE A 115 -0.02 -0.92 5.95
N LEU A 116 0.47 -2.03 5.40
CA LEU A 116 0.15 -3.35 5.94
C LEU A 116 0.74 -3.54 7.34
N LEU A 117 2.00 -3.12 7.57
CA LEU A 117 2.62 -3.16 8.89
C LEU A 117 1.87 -2.28 9.89
N TRP A 118 1.38 -1.12 9.45
CA TRP A 118 0.48 -0.30 10.24
C TRP A 118 -0.84 -1.04 10.51
N ALA A 119 -1.53 -1.60 9.51
CA ALA A 119 -2.77 -2.34 9.75
C ALA A 119 -2.59 -3.52 10.72
N LEU A 120 -1.42 -4.18 10.69
CA LEU A 120 -1.02 -5.25 11.60
C LEU A 120 -0.68 -4.79 13.03
N GLY A 121 -0.64 -3.49 13.31
CA GLY A 121 -0.28 -2.98 14.64
C GLY A 121 1.23 -2.91 14.90
N ILE A 122 2.06 -3.12 13.87
CA ILE A 122 3.53 -3.12 13.98
C ILE A 122 4.08 -1.70 13.84
N ALA A 123 3.67 -0.97 12.80
CA ALA A 123 3.94 0.45 12.69
C ALA A 123 2.91 1.26 13.50
N GLU A 124 3.37 2.29 14.21
CA GLU A 124 2.51 3.11 15.07
C GLU A 124 1.58 4.03 14.26
N ASP A 125 2.06 4.57 13.14
CA ASP A 125 1.33 5.52 12.32
C ASP A 125 1.60 5.32 10.81
N ILE A 126 0.77 5.93 9.95
CA ILE A 126 0.91 5.79 8.48
C ILE A 126 1.93 6.77 7.87
N GLY A 127 2.60 7.57 8.68
CA GLY A 127 3.59 8.57 8.30
C GLY A 127 2.99 9.87 7.75
N GLN A 128 3.87 10.86 7.58
CA GLN A 128 3.56 12.09 6.83
C GLN A 128 3.58 11.80 5.33
N MET A 129 2.71 12.48 4.58
CA MET A 129 2.51 12.21 3.14
C MET A 129 3.59 12.81 2.24
N ASP A 130 4.57 13.52 2.81
CA ASP A 130 5.74 14.09 2.12
C ASP A 130 7.04 13.34 2.42
N LYS A 131 6.96 12.22 3.14
CA LYS A 131 8.11 11.43 3.58
C LYS A 131 7.91 9.96 3.27
N ILE A 132 8.95 9.37 2.70
CA ILE A 132 9.06 7.91 2.57
C ILE A 132 9.07 7.24 3.95
N CYS A 133 8.63 5.99 4.00
CA CYS A 133 8.62 5.16 5.19
C CYS A 133 10.04 4.83 5.68
N ASP A 134 10.12 4.34 6.92
CA ASP A 134 11.38 3.90 7.51
C ASP A 134 11.75 2.51 6.98
N CYS A 135 12.52 2.46 5.90
CA CYS A 135 12.98 1.22 5.29
C CYS A 135 13.82 0.38 6.26
N GLU A 136 14.60 0.99 7.16
CA GLU A 136 15.39 0.26 8.14
C GLU A 136 14.49 -0.46 9.16
N PHE A 137 13.43 0.21 9.62
CA PHE A 137 12.40 -0.41 10.44
C PHE A 137 11.75 -1.60 9.72
N VAL A 138 11.35 -1.45 8.45
CA VAL A 138 10.78 -2.55 7.66
C VAL A 138 11.75 -3.74 7.62
N MET A 139 13.03 -3.50 7.32
CA MET A 139 14.06 -4.56 7.29
C MET A 139 14.20 -5.26 8.65
N ASN A 140 14.18 -4.51 9.74
CA ASN A 140 14.27 -5.05 11.10
C ASN A 140 13.06 -5.93 11.44
N VAL A 141 11.85 -5.50 11.06
CA VAL A 141 10.62 -6.28 11.28
C VAL A 141 10.70 -7.66 10.63
N PHE A 142 11.14 -7.75 9.38
CA PHE A 142 11.23 -9.03 8.67
C PHE A 142 12.43 -9.87 9.14
N ARG A 143 13.54 -9.25 9.56
CA ARG A 143 14.68 -9.96 10.16
C ARG A 143 14.32 -10.63 11.50
N GLU A 144 13.54 -9.96 12.34
CA GLU A 144 13.06 -10.50 13.62
C GLU A 144 12.11 -11.69 13.44
N GLY A 145 11.38 -11.75 12.32
CA GLY A 145 10.40 -12.77 12.04
C GLY A 145 9.16 -12.69 12.96
N GLY A 146 8.39 -13.78 13.01
CA GLY A 146 7.22 -13.89 13.89
C GLY A 146 6.15 -12.81 13.64
N LEU A 147 6.00 -12.33 12.41
CA LEU A 147 5.13 -11.18 12.09
C LEU A 147 3.71 -11.38 12.61
N LYS A 148 3.11 -12.55 12.36
CA LYS A 148 1.76 -12.89 12.85
C LYS A 148 1.64 -12.84 14.38
N SER A 149 2.59 -13.40 15.13
CA SER A 149 2.50 -13.47 16.59
C SER A 149 2.65 -12.12 17.28
N ARG A 150 3.30 -11.15 16.61
CA ARG A 150 3.44 -9.77 17.09
C ARG A 150 2.32 -8.85 16.63
N SER A 151 1.44 -9.32 15.74
CA SER A 151 0.42 -8.49 15.12
C SER A 151 -0.84 -8.39 15.97
N LYS A 152 -1.38 -7.17 16.05
CA LYS A 152 -2.69 -6.86 16.59
C LYS A 152 -3.41 -5.95 15.62
N LEU A 153 -4.35 -6.54 14.87
CA LEU A 153 -5.05 -5.83 13.80
C LEU A 153 -5.75 -4.57 14.31
N ARG A 154 -5.58 -3.49 13.55
CA ARG A 154 -6.34 -2.27 13.70
C ARG A 154 -7.80 -2.48 13.28
N SER A 155 -8.68 -1.67 13.84
CA SER A 155 -10.10 -1.77 13.54
C SER A 155 -10.41 -1.31 12.11
N MET A 156 -11.45 -1.89 11.51
CA MET A 156 -11.88 -1.47 10.16
C MET A 156 -12.28 0.01 10.12
N ASP A 157 -12.86 0.54 11.19
CA ASP A 157 -13.22 1.97 11.28
C ASP A 157 -11.98 2.89 11.19
N GLU A 158 -10.87 2.48 11.80
CA GLU A 158 -9.59 3.18 11.74
C GLU A 158 -8.97 3.09 10.33
N ILE A 159 -8.96 1.90 9.72
CA ILE A 159 -8.47 1.68 8.35
C ILE A 159 -9.27 2.53 7.36
N LEU A 160 -10.60 2.48 7.42
CA LEU A 160 -11.46 3.28 6.55
C LEU A 160 -11.30 4.78 6.75
N SER A 161 -11.05 5.23 8.00
CA SER A 161 -10.77 6.64 8.28
C SER A 161 -9.47 7.10 7.61
N LYS A 162 -8.43 6.26 7.61
CA LYS A 162 -7.18 6.56 6.91
C LYS A 162 -7.33 6.46 5.40
N LEU A 163 -8.10 5.49 4.89
CA LEU A 163 -8.36 5.37 3.46
C LEU A 163 -9.05 6.62 2.90
N ASP A 164 -10.10 7.12 3.57
CA ASP A 164 -10.78 8.35 3.13
C ASP A 164 -9.84 9.56 3.10
N LEU A 165 -8.98 9.69 4.12
CA LEU A 165 -8.00 10.76 4.21
C LEU A 165 -6.99 10.71 3.07
N VAL A 166 -6.35 9.55 2.85
CA VAL A 166 -5.32 9.38 1.82
C VAL A 166 -5.92 9.45 0.41
N TYR A 167 -7.15 8.97 0.22
CA TYR A 167 -7.90 9.18 -1.03
C TYR A 167 -8.04 10.66 -1.39
N ARG A 168 -8.30 11.51 -0.38
CA ARG A 168 -8.45 12.96 -0.57
C ARG A 168 -7.12 13.66 -0.82
N TYR A 169 -6.05 13.22 -0.15
CA TYR A 169 -4.70 13.67 -0.49
C TYR A 169 -4.33 13.31 -1.91
N HIS A 170 -4.64 12.09 -2.35
CA HIS A 170 -4.33 11.65 -3.70
C HIS A 170 -5.06 12.53 -4.73
N TRP A 171 -6.36 12.79 -4.53
CA TRP A 171 -7.06 13.76 -5.39
C TRP A 171 -6.38 15.13 -5.43
N ALA A 172 -5.89 15.65 -4.30
CA ALA A 172 -5.20 16.93 -4.25
C ALA A 172 -3.88 16.91 -5.04
N CYS A 173 -3.14 15.82 -5.01
CA CYS A 173 -1.95 15.59 -5.84
C CYS A 173 -2.30 15.61 -7.34
N VAL A 174 -3.31 14.81 -7.74
CA VAL A 174 -3.78 14.75 -9.13
C VAL A 174 -4.24 16.13 -9.62
N ASN A 175 -5.02 16.85 -8.79
CA ASN A 175 -5.48 18.18 -9.11
C ASN A 175 -4.31 19.16 -9.30
N ALA A 176 -3.30 19.10 -8.43
CA ALA A 176 -2.13 19.95 -8.57
C ALA A 176 -1.37 19.67 -9.88
N ARG A 177 -1.11 18.39 -10.18
CA ARG A 177 -0.45 17.93 -11.40
C ARG A 177 -1.19 18.38 -12.67
N VAL A 178 -2.51 18.15 -12.75
CA VAL A 178 -3.35 18.54 -13.90
C VAL A 178 -3.33 20.05 -14.13
N ASN A 179 -3.27 20.85 -13.06
CA ASN A 179 -3.23 22.31 -13.13
C ASN A 179 -1.79 22.89 -13.20
N GLY A 180 -0.75 22.06 -13.28
CA GLY A 180 0.65 22.52 -13.30
C GLY A 180 1.07 23.25 -12.03
N THR A 181 0.44 22.95 -10.90
CA THR A 181 0.77 23.51 -9.57
C THR A 181 1.40 22.43 -8.68
N LYS A 182 1.91 22.81 -7.52
CA LYS A 182 2.44 21.86 -6.52
C LYS A 182 1.39 21.57 -5.46
N ALA A 183 1.22 20.30 -5.12
CA ALA A 183 0.42 19.92 -3.96
C ALA A 183 1.14 20.37 -2.69
N ALA A 184 0.40 20.97 -1.75
CA ALA A 184 0.98 21.53 -0.53
C ALA A 184 1.40 20.40 0.42
N GLY A 185 2.70 20.21 0.61
CA GLY A 185 3.24 19.27 1.60
C GLY A 185 2.87 17.80 1.35
N LEU A 186 2.74 17.41 0.08
CA LEU A 186 2.45 16.04 -0.33
C LEU A 186 3.46 15.58 -1.37
N ASP A 187 3.89 14.33 -1.26
CA ASP A 187 4.56 13.58 -2.30
C ASP A 187 3.53 12.63 -2.94
N GLU A 188 3.33 12.76 -4.25
CA GLU A 188 2.28 12.01 -4.94
C GLU A 188 2.56 10.50 -4.97
N GLU A 189 3.81 10.08 -5.12
CA GLU A 189 4.18 8.66 -5.19
C GLU A 189 3.95 8.00 -3.82
N VAL A 190 4.33 8.68 -2.73
CA VAL A 190 4.04 8.23 -1.36
C VAL A 190 2.54 8.10 -1.12
N VAL A 191 1.77 9.12 -1.49
CA VAL A 191 0.32 9.15 -1.29
C VAL A 191 -0.38 8.04 -2.08
N MET A 192 -0.02 7.86 -3.35
CA MET A 192 -0.58 6.86 -4.25
C MET A 192 -0.34 5.45 -3.71
N GLU A 193 0.90 5.13 -3.30
CA GLU A 193 1.25 3.78 -2.85
C GLU A 193 0.69 3.45 -1.46
N ARG A 194 0.62 4.43 -0.56
CA ARG A 194 -0.11 4.27 0.71
C ARG A 194 -1.60 4.08 0.47
N ARG A 195 -2.18 4.76 -0.52
CA ARG A 195 -3.56 4.51 -0.93
C ARG A 195 -3.72 3.07 -1.43
N ALA A 196 -2.81 2.57 -2.25
CA ALA A 196 -2.86 1.19 -2.76
C ALA A 196 -2.97 0.16 -1.63
N GLY A 197 -2.11 0.29 -0.60
CA GLY A 197 -2.15 -0.57 0.58
C GLY A 197 -3.49 -0.48 1.34
N LEU A 198 -4.03 0.73 1.51
CA LEU A 198 -5.30 0.95 2.19
C LEU A 198 -6.50 0.42 1.38
N GLU A 199 -6.50 0.61 0.07
CA GLU A 199 -7.54 0.10 -0.83
C GLU A 199 -7.54 -1.43 -0.84
N TRP A 200 -6.36 -2.05 -0.93
CA TRP A 200 -6.25 -3.51 -0.89
C TRP A 200 -6.81 -4.08 0.41
N LEU A 201 -6.59 -3.44 1.56
CA LEU A 201 -7.17 -3.86 2.85
C LEU A 201 -8.72 -3.83 2.85
N CYS A 202 -9.34 -3.04 1.97
CA CYS A 202 -10.78 -2.81 1.92
C CYS A 202 -11.50 -3.47 0.74
N CYS A 203 -10.78 -3.97 -0.27
CA CYS A 203 -11.38 -4.50 -1.50
C CYS A 203 -11.67 -6.01 -1.47
N LYS A 204 -11.62 -6.68 -0.31
CA LYS A 204 -11.78 -8.14 -0.24
C LYS A 204 -13.06 -8.61 -0.92
N GLY A 205 -12.93 -9.53 -1.88
CA GLY A 205 -14.05 -10.08 -2.66
C GLY A 205 -14.64 -9.15 -3.71
N GLN A 206 -14.04 -7.98 -3.95
CA GLN A 206 -14.37 -7.10 -5.06
C GLN A 206 -13.65 -7.56 -6.34
N GLU A 207 -14.10 -7.06 -7.50
CA GLU A 207 -13.53 -7.43 -8.82
C GLU A 207 -12.01 -7.18 -8.90
N ASN A 208 -11.52 -6.12 -8.26
CA ASN A 208 -10.11 -5.71 -8.27
C ASN A 208 -9.25 -6.36 -7.16
N ASP A 209 -9.77 -7.35 -6.42
CA ASP A 209 -9.04 -8.15 -5.42
C ASP A 209 -8.19 -9.28 -6.03
N ASP A 210 -8.37 -9.58 -7.31
CA ASP A 210 -7.63 -10.66 -7.95
C ASP A 210 -6.20 -10.23 -8.30
N LEU A 211 -5.23 -10.60 -7.45
CA LEU A 211 -3.79 -10.33 -7.68
C LEU A 211 -3.21 -11.08 -8.89
N SER A 212 -3.92 -12.08 -9.43
CA SER A 212 -3.52 -12.75 -10.67
C SER A 212 -4.02 -12.02 -11.92
N ALA A 213 -4.93 -11.06 -11.77
CA ALA A 213 -5.36 -10.19 -12.85
C ALA A 213 -4.30 -9.11 -13.14
N GLU A 214 -4.18 -8.76 -14.43
CA GLU A 214 -3.30 -7.67 -14.88
C GLU A 214 -3.66 -6.36 -14.18
N PHE A 215 -4.95 -6.02 -14.11
CA PHE A 215 -5.44 -4.82 -13.45
C PHE A 215 -6.05 -5.17 -12.09
N ASN A 216 -5.25 -5.01 -11.05
CA ASN A 216 -5.66 -5.25 -9.66
C ASN A 216 -5.41 -4.00 -8.80
N CYS A 217 -6.09 -3.91 -7.65
CA CYS A 217 -5.99 -2.75 -6.77
C CYS A 217 -4.60 -2.52 -6.16
N TRP A 218 -3.77 -3.56 -6.08
CA TRP A 218 -2.44 -3.52 -5.47
C TRP A 218 -1.43 -2.90 -6.43
N ASP A 219 -1.38 -3.36 -7.66
CA ASP A 219 -0.43 -2.90 -8.68
C ASP A 219 -0.92 -1.64 -9.40
N TYR A 220 -2.24 -1.43 -9.50
CA TYR A 220 -2.86 -0.32 -10.23
C TYR A 220 -3.88 0.45 -9.37
N PRO A 221 -3.43 1.16 -8.32
CA PRO A 221 -4.32 1.92 -7.43
C PRO A 221 -5.06 3.07 -8.15
N ASP A 222 -4.57 3.49 -9.30
CA ASP A 222 -5.08 4.64 -10.07
C ASP A 222 -6.29 4.30 -10.93
N LEU A 223 -6.49 3.02 -11.29
CA LEU A 223 -7.58 2.61 -12.19
C LEU A 223 -8.98 2.75 -11.58
N ASN A 224 -9.05 3.08 -10.28
CA ASN A 224 -10.29 3.32 -9.53
C ASN A 224 -10.30 4.70 -8.83
N THR A 225 -9.56 5.69 -9.33
CA THR A 225 -9.59 7.08 -8.84
C THR A 225 -10.85 7.83 -9.24
#